data_AF-A0A8X7SBK4-F1
#
_entry.id   AF-A0A8X7SBK4-F1
#
_cell.length_a   1.000
_cell.length_b   1.000
_cell.length_c   1.000
_cell.angle_alpha   90.00
_cell.angle_beta   90.00
_cell.angle_gamma   90.00
#
_symmetry.space_group_name_H-M   'P 1'
#
loop_
_entity.id
_entity.type
_entity.pdbx_description
1 polymer ?
#
loop_
_entity_poly.entity_id
_entity_poly.type
_entity_poly.pdbx_seq_one_letter_code
_entity_poly.pdbx_strand_id
1 'polypeptide(L)'
;MSQNIRFFKDQMSKVGVSPKEFLEKEVDMDLDNVEVKLGELEAEISKFNANNDKLQRSYNDLVEYKLLLDKGPSAAVAEITRRLHRRVLGPLPPVPTGQGKLAAVAVLRPPVPACLR
;
A
#
# COMPACT_ATOMS: atom_id res chain seq x y z
N MET A 1 7.70 24.60 -23.30
CA MET A 1 7.68 25.67 -22.27
C MET A 1 6.46 25.66 -21.34
N SER A 2 5.24 25.99 -21.80
CA SER A 2 4.07 26.14 -20.88
C SER A 2 3.64 24.85 -20.18
N GLN A 3 3.93 23.70 -20.78
CA GLN A 3 3.64 22.39 -20.19
C GLN A 3 4.61 22.04 -19.06
N ASN A 4 5.92 22.22 -19.28
CA ASN A 4 6.95 21.99 -18.25
C ASN A 4 6.72 22.89 -17.04
N ILE A 5 6.47 24.18 -17.23
CA ILE A 5 6.24 25.12 -16.13
C ILE A 5 5.02 24.71 -15.28
N ARG A 6 3.94 24.25 -15.93
CA ARG A 6 2.77 23.71 -15.21
C ARG A 6 3.13 22.45 -14.44
N PHE A 7 3.91 21.54 -15.04
CA PHE A 7 4.39 20.35 -14.36
C PHE A 7 5.17 20.70 -13.08
N PHE A 8 6.15 21.60 -13.14
CA PHE A 8 6.93 22.00 -11.96
C PHE A 8 6.04 22.62 -10.89
N LYS A 9 5.09 23.49 -11.27
CA LYS A 9 4.14 24.08 -10.33
C LYS A 9 3.29 23.01 -9.64
N ASP A 10 2.82 22.01 -10.38
CA ASP A 10 2.04 20.90 -9.84
C ASP A 10 2.90 20.02 -8.92
N GLN A 11 4.14 19.71 -9.30
CA GLN A 11 5.07 18.95 -8.45
C GLN A 11 5.41 19.69 -7.16
N MET A 12 5.72 20.99 -7.24
CA MET A 12 6.01 21.83 -6.08
C MET A 12 4.79 21.93 -5.15
N SER A 13 3.59 22.06 -5.71
CA SER A 13 2.34 22.06 -4.92
C SER A 13 2.10 20.74 -4.19
N LYS A 14 2.44 19.59 -4.80
CA LYS A 14 2.34 18.27 -4.15
C LYS A 14 3.24 18.12 -2.93
N VAL A 15 4.41 18.78 -2.94
CA VAL A 15 5.37 18.75 -1.83
C VAL A 15 5.25 19.98 -0.92
N GLY A 16 4.27 20.86 -1.15
CA GLY A 16 4.02 22.05 -0.33
C GLY A 16 5.10 23.14 -0.47
N VAL A 17 5.86 23.14 -1.56
CA VAL A 17 6.89 24.14 -1.84
C VAL A 17 6.31 25.19 -2.78
N SER A 18 6.57 26.47 -2.52
CA SER A 18 6.18 27.57 -3.40
C SER A 18 7.36 28.02 -4.26
N PRO A 19 7.15 28.34 -5.55
CA PRO A 19 8.18 29.01 -6.36
C PRO A 19 8.63 30.30 -5.67
N LYS A 20 9.94 30.57 -5.72
CA LYS A 20 10.48 31.83 -5.21
C LYS A 20 10.17 32.95 -6.21
N GLU A 21 9.52 34.01 -5.75
CA GLU A 21 9.30 35.21 -6.56
C GLU A 21 10.63 35.97 -6.67
N PHE A 22 11.22 35.97 -7.86
CA PHE A 22 12.39 36.80 -8.16
C PHE A 22 11.91 38.14 -8.74
N LEU A 23 12.05 39.21 -7.97
CA LEU A 23 11.95 40.58 -8.46
C LEU A 23 13.34 41.02 -8.94
N GLU A 24 13.73 40.67 -10.16
CA GLU A 24 15.03 41.14 -10.68
C GLU A 24 15.00 41.49 -12.17
N LYS A 25 15.85 42.49 -12.49
CA LYS A 25 16.00 43.19 -13.77
C LYS A 25 16.20 42.22 -14.92
N GLU A 26 15.63 42.60 -16.07
CA GLU A 26 15.76 41.96 -17.38
C GLU A 26 17.11 41.23 -17.54
N VAL A 27 17.08 39.91 -17.33
CA VAL A 27 18.22 39.03 -17.58
C VAL A 27 18.08 38.60 -19.03
N ASP A 28 19.10 38.88 -19.84
CA ASP A 28 19.23 38.31 -21.17
C ASP A 28 19.41 36.79 -21.01
N MET A 29 18.32 36.04 -21.16
CA MET A 29 18.27 34.60 -20.98
C MET A 29 18.00 33.93 -22.32
N ASP A 30 18.90 33.02 -22.71
CA ASP A 30 18.67 32.11 -23.83
C ASP A 30 17.54 31.15 -23.49
N LEU A 31 16.37 31.43 -24.07
CA LEU A 31 15.12 30.72 -23.82
C LEU A 31 15.18 29.26 -24.27
N ASP A 32 15.91 28.96 -25.34
CA ASP A 32 16.03 27.61 -25.89
C ASP A 32 16.81 26.70 -24.93
N ASN A 33 17.92 27.21 -24.39
CA ASN A 33 18.70 26.51 -23.37
C ASN A 33 17.91 26.28 -22.07
N VAL A 34 17.04 27.23 -21.69
CA VAL A 34 16.14 27.05 -20.53
C VAL A 34 15.12 25.95 -20.80
N GLU A 35 14.56 25.87 -22.01
CA GLU A 35 13.61 24.81 -22.37
C GLU A 35 14.25 23.41 -22.32
N VAL A 36 15.47 23.26 -22.83
CA VAL A 36 16.21 22.00 -22.78
C VAL A 36 16.43 21.56 -21.34
N LYS A 37 16.93 22.45 -20.47
CA LYS A 37 17.15 22.15 -19.05
C LYS A 37 15.87 21.79 -18.30
N LEU A 38 14.77 22.47 -18.61
CA LEU A 38 13.47 22.14 -18.01
C LEU A 38 12.99 20.74 -18.43
N GLY A 39 13.22 20.34 -19.68
CA GLY A 39 12.90 18.99 -20.15
C GLY A 39 13.72 17.90 -19.46
N GLU A 40 15.03 18.12 -19.29
CA GLU A 40 15.92 17.20 -18.57
C GLU A 40 15.50 17.02 -17.11
N LEU A 41 15.23 18.12 -16.41
CA LEU A 41 14.79 18.11 -15.02
C LEU A 41 13.41 17.44 -14.86
N GLU A 42 12.48 17.65 -15.80
CA GLU A 42 11.19 16.97 -15.78
C GLU A 42 11.35 15.45 -15.89
N ALA A 43 12.19 14.99 -16.81
CA ALA A 43 12.48 13.56 -16.98
C ALA A 43 13.11 12.96 -15.72
N GLU A 44 14.03 13.70 -15.08
CA GLU A 44 14.67 13.27 -13.84
C GLU A 44 13.69 13.18 -12.67
N ILE A 45 12.83 14.18 -12.48
CA ILE A 45 11.80 14.16 -11.43
C ILE A 45 10.81 13.01 -11.66
N SER A 46 10.38 12.80 -12.90
CA SER A 46 9.49 11.69 -13.26
C SER A 46 10.12 10.33 -12.93
N LYS A 47 11.42 10.17 -13.23
CA LYS A 47 12.19 8.97 -12.89
C LYS A 47 12.33 8.80 -11.37
N PHE A 48 12.60 9.86 -10.62
CA PHE A 48 12.69 9.81 -9.16
C PHE A 48 11.36 9.37 -8.53
N ASN A 49 10.25 9.94 -8.97
CA ASN A 49 8.91 9.56 -8.51
C ASN A 49 8.60 8.09 -8.79
N ALA A 50 8.87 7.62 -10.01
CA ALA A 50 8.66 6.21 -10.37
C ALA A 50 9.51 5.25 -9.52
N ASN A 51 10.74 5.65 -9.19
CA ASN A 51 11.62 4.88 -8.31
C ASN A 51 11.11 4.88 -6.86
N ASN A 52 10.64 6.03 -6.37
CA ASN A 52 10.06 6.14 -5.03
C ASN A 52 8.82 5.26 -4.88
N ASP A 53 7.93 5.23 -5.88
CA ASP A 53 6.76 4.36 -5.87
C ASP A 53 7.14 2.88 -5.87
N LYS A 54 8.18 2.49 -6.63
CA LYS A 54 8.71 1.12 -6.60
C LYS A 54 9.26 0.78 -5.22
N LEU A 55 10.03 1.68 -4.62
CA LEU A 55 10.61 1.48 -3.29
C LEU A 55 9.53 1.34 -2.22
N GLN A 56 8.50 2.20 -2.26
CA GLN A 56 7.37 2.14 -1.33
C GLN A 56 6.62 0.81 -1.44
N ARG A 57 6.40 0.31 -2.67
CA ARG A 57 5.79 -1.00 -2.90
C ARG A 57 6.64 -2.13 -2.31
N SER A 58 7.92 -2.19 -2.67
CA SER A 58 8.84 -3.21 -2.15
C SER A 58 9.00 -3.16 -0.63
N TYR A 59 8.99 -1.97 -0.03
CA TYR A 59 8.99 -1.82 1.42
C TYR A 59 7.72 -2.39 2.05
N ASN A 60 6.54 -2.08 1.50
CA ASN A 60 5.28 -2.64 1.99
C ASN A 60 5.28 -4.18 1.89
N ASP A 61 5.72 -4.74 0.77
CA ASP A 61 5.84 -6.19 0.58
C ASP A 61 6.74 -6.82 1.65
N LEU A 62 7.89 -6.19 1.94
CA LEU A 62 8.82 -6.68 2.94
C LEU A 62 8.25 -6.60 4.36
N VAL A 63 7.51 -5.54 4.68
CA VAL A 63 6.81 -5.39 5.97
C VAL A 63 5.74 -6.47 6.13
N GLU A 64 5.00 -6.79 5.07
CA GLU A 64 4.02 -7.88 5.08
C GLU A 64 4.70 -9.23 5.32
N TYR A 65 5.81 -9.53 4.64
CA TYR A 65 6.58 -10.75 4.89
C TYR A 65 7.10 -10.84 6.32
N LYS A 66 7.63 -9.73 6.85
CA LYS A 66 8.06 -9.68 8.24
C LYS A 66 6.90 -9.96 9.20
N LEU A 67 5.72 -9.38 8.95
CA LEU A 67 4.55 -9.61 9.78
C LEU A 67 4.08 -11.08 9.75
N LEU A 68 4.17 -11.74 8.60
CA LEU A 68 3.88 -13.17 8.45
C LEU A 68 4.85 -14.05 9.24
N LEU A 69 6.14 -13.67 9.28
CA LEU A 69 7.15 -14.36 10.09
C LEU A 69 6.92 -14.13 11.59
N ASP A 70 6.72 -12.86 12.01
CA ASP A 70 6.58 -12.47 13.41
C ASP A 70 5.31 -13.06 14.05
N LYS A 71 4.20 -13.11 13.31
CA LYS A 71 2.92 -13.67 13.81
C LYS A 71 2.83 -15.18 13.59
N GLY A 72 3.70 -15.75 12.76
CA GLY A 72 3.60 -17.12 12.27
C GLY A 72 2.40 -17.33 11.33
N PRO A 73 2.47 -18.32 10.43
CA PRO A 73 1.41 -18.60 9.45
C PRO A 73 0.07 -18.92 10.12
N SER A 74 0.07 -19.52 11.30
CA SER A 74 -1.14 -19.88 12.04
C SER A 74 -1.93 -18.67 12.55
N ALA A 75 -1.28 -17.64 13.09
CA ALA A 75 -1.99 -16.46 13.60
C ALA A 75 -2.45 -15.52 12.48
N ALA A 76 -1.69 -15.45 11.37
CA ALA A 76 -2.09 -14.69 10.18
C ALA A 76 -3.37 -15.27 9.54
N VAL A 77 -3.43 -16.60 9.39
CA VAL A 77 -4.63 -17.30 8.91
C VAL A 77 -5.81 -17.08 9.85
N ALA A 78 -5.61 -17.17 11.17
CA ALA A 78 -6.66 -16.92 12.15
C ALA A 78 -7.26 -15.50 12.05
N GLU A 79 -6.43 -14.47 11.82
CA GLU A 79 -6.91 -13.09 11.65
C GLU A 79 -7.63 -12.87 10.31
N ILE A 80 -7.15 -13.48 9.22
CA ILE A 80 -7.85 -13.44 7.93
C ILE A 80 -9.22 -14.11 8.03
N THR A 81 -9.29 -15.29 8.66
CA THR A 81 -10.55 -16.01 8.93
C THR A 81 -11.47 -15.16 9.82
N ARG A 82 -10.93 -14.49 10.84
CA ARG A 82 -11.71 -13.61 11.73
C ARG A 82 -12.23 -12.37 11.01
N ARG A 83 -11.45 -11.76 10.12
CA ARG A 83 -11.87 -10.61 9.28
C ARG A 83 -12.95 -11.00 8.28
N LEU A 84 -12.79 -12.15 7.62
CA LEU A 84 -13.81 -12.71 6.73
C LEU A 84 -15.09 -13.04 7.48
N HIS A 85 -15.00 -13.72 8.63
CA HIS A 85 -16.16 -13.99 9.48
C HIS A 85 -16.88 -12.71 9.89
N ARG A 86 -16.15 -11.66 10.28
CA ARG A 86 -16.77 -10.37 10.65
C ARG A 86 -17.53 -9.71 9.50
N ARG A 87 -17.05 -9.86 8.27
CA ARG A 87 -17.70 -9.30 7.07
C ARG A 87 -18.94 -10.10 6.64
N VAL A 88 -18.94 -11.41 6.82
CA VAL A 88 -20.01 -12.30 6.31
C VAL A 88 -21.05 -12.66 7.37
N LEU A 89 -20.62 -12.86 8.62
CA LEU A 89 -21.43 -13.46 9.70
C LEU A 89 -21.50 -12.59 10.96
N GLY A 90 -20.82 -11.43 10.99
CA GLY A 90 -20.74 -10.56 12.17
C GLY A 90 -19.68 -10.99 13.20
N PRO A 91 -19.61 -10.33 14.38
CA PRO A 91 -18.54 -10.55 15.37
C PRO A 91 -18.52 -12.00 15.89
N LEU A 92 -17.35 -12.64 15.87
CA LEU A 92 -17.17 -14.01 16.36
C LEU A 92 -17.37 -14.07 17.89
N PRO A 93 -18.13 -15.06 18.43
CA PRO A 93 -18.19 -15.28 19.87
C PRO A 93 -16.79 -15.57 20.45
N PRO A 94 -16.51 -15.21 21.72
CA PRO A 94 -15.21 -15.41 22.32
C PRO A 94 -14.86 -16.91 22.37
N VAL A 95 -13.66 -17.26 21.87
CA VAL A 95 -13.13 -18.63 21.94
C VAL A 95 -12.85 -18.95 23.41
N PRO A 96 -13.44 -20.03 23.98
CA PRO A 96 -13.19 -20.39 25.37
C PRO A 96 -11.73 -20.83 25.50
N THR A 97 -10.93 -20.03 26.22
CA THR A 97 -9.57 -20.39 26.64
C THR A 97 -9.70 -21.34 27.83
N GLY A 98 -10.06 -22.59 27.54
CA GLY A 98 -10.30 -23.61 28.56
C GLY A 98 -9.03 -24.37 28.93
N GLN A 99 -8.29 -23.89 29.93
CA GLN A 99 -7.67 -24.83 30.88
C GLN A 99 -8.82 -25.46 31.69
N GLY A 100 -9.37 -26.57 31.21
CA GLY A 100 -10.43 -27.25 31.94
C GLY A 100 -11.31 -28.16 31.08
N LYS A 101 -10.93 -29.44 31.07
CA LYS A 101 -11.79 -30.64 30.96
C LYS A 101 -12.85 -30.69 29.84
N LEU A 102 -12.57 -31.57 28.86
CA LEU A 102 -13.51 -32.50 28.20
C LEU A 102 -15.00 -32.14 28.31
N ALA A 103 -15.53 -31.43 27.32
CA ALA A 103 -16.95 -31.46 27.02
C ALA A 103 -17.17 -31.28 25.50
N ALA A 104 -17.72 -32.34 24.90
CA ALA A 104 -18.43 -32.38 23.62
C ALA A 104 -17.68 -31.87 22.36
N VAL A 105 -16.88 -32.76 21.77
CA VAL A 105 -16.66 -32.80 20.32
C VAL A 105 -17.97 -33.25 19.66
N ALA A 106 -18.90 -32.32 19.46
CA ALA A 106 -19.98 -32.49 18.49
C ALA A 106 -19.47 -31.98 17.13
N VAL A 107 -18.46 -32.65 16.59
CA VAL A 107 -18.09 -32.49 15.19
C VAL A 107 -19.19 -33.15 14.38
N LEU A 108 -19.87 -32.33 13.59
CA LEU A 108 -20.72 -32.71 12.46
C LEU A 108 -20.19 -33.98 11.79
N ARG A 109 -20.83 -35.11 12.08
CA ARG A 109 -20.64 -36.37 11.36
C ARG A 109 -21.42 -36.23 10.05
N PRO A 110 -20.80 -36.30 8.87
CA PRO A 110 -21.54 -36.26 7.61
C PRO A 110 -22.44 -37.51 7.50
N PRO A 111 -23.63 -37.41 6.88
CA PRO A 111 -24.54 -38.53 6.72
C PRO A 111 -23.93 -39.55 5.74
N VAL A 112 -23.77 -40.80 6.19
CA VAL A 112 -23.42 -41.92 5.33
C VAL A 112 -24.67 -42.32 4.54
N PRO A 113 -24.67 -42.34 3.20
CA PRO A 113 -25.83 -42.74 2.42
C PRO A 113 -26.09 -44.24 2.57
N ALA A 114 -27.28 -44.59 3.03
CA ALA A 114 -27.76 -45.96 3.16
C ALA A 114 -28.28 -46.48 1.80
N CYS A 115 -27.38 -46.84 0.89
CA CYS A 115 -27.73 -47.57 -0.34
C CYS A 115 -26.59 -48.53 -0.72
N LEU A 116 -26.63 -49.78 -0.25
CA LEU A 116 -26.16 -50.99 -0.94
C LEU A 116 -26.38 -52.19 -0.02
N ARG A 117 -27.53 -52.84 -0.20
CA ARG A 117 -27.75 -54.24 0.17
C ARG A 117 -28.44 -54.92 -0.99
#